data_AF-A0AAD8VHE1-F1
#
_entry.id   AF-A0AAD8VHE1-F1
#
_cell.length_a   1.000
_cell.length_b   1.000
_cell.length_c   1.000
_cell.angle_alpha   90.00
_cell.angle_beta   90.00
_cell.angle_gamma   90.00
#
_symmetry.space_group_name_H-M   'P 1'
#
loop_
_entity.id
_entity.type
_entity.pdbx_description
1 polymer ?
#
loop_
_entity_poly.entity_id
_entity_poly.type
_entity_poly.pdbx_seq_one_letter_code
_entity_poly.pdbx_strand_id
1 'polypeptide(L)'
;MAFHLRSISLPSRPQANEAEVEQELLSLEASISSSTTIGTMCDGLRRLGDIYNGVEEIIGLPSNQVGKMLNGEMDSSLEVLDLCSIMQEIFVEMKAIIQELQAALRKGDDAAVQANILSYTRLAKKAKKLFKKTTKKATSAGCRMVMLFTKAREISISLLETSVHLLSKEIDMPKQSLVSKVFHKKKAVVCEEDLLQELECSIGDLENAAGHLFRKLVHIRVSLLNILSS
;
A
#
# COMPACT_ATOMS: atom_id res chain seq x y z
N MET A 1 29.74 -1.74 -50.37
CA MET A 1 30.28 -1.71 -48.99
C MET A 1 29.11 -1.80 -48.03
N ALA A 2 28.97 -2.91 -47.32
CA ALA A 2 27.89 -3.13 -46.36
C ALA A 2 28.25 -2.45 -45.03
N PHE A 3 27.38 -1.55 -44.57
CA PHE A 3 27.54 -0.88 -43.29
C PHE A 3 27.03 -1.80 -42.17
N HIS A 4 27.95 -2.28 -41.32
CA HIS A 4 27.60 -2.96 -40.08
C HIS A 4 26.99 -1.95 -39.10
N LEU A 5 25.67 -2.03 -38.90
CA LEU A 5 24.99 -1.39 -37.78
C LEU A 5 25.43 -2.10 -36.48
N ARG A 6 26.28 -1.46 -35.70
CA ARG A 6 26.59 -1.91 -34.33
C ARG A 6 25.41 -1.54 -33.44
N SER A 7 24.81 -2.54 -32.81
CA SER A 7 23.77 -2.38 -31.79
C SER A 7 24.27 -1.47 -30.66
N ILE A 8 23.55 -0.39 -30.42
CA ILE A 8 23.71 0.47 -29.25
C ILE A 8 23.15 -0.28 -28.03
N SER A 9 24.04 -0.82 -27.20
CA SER A 9 23.66 -1.32 -25.88
C SER A 9 23.17 -0.15 -25.03
N LEU A 10 21.91 -0.20 -24.61
CA LEU A 10 21.38 0.68 -23.57
C LEU A 10 22.26 0.53 -22.31
N PRO A 11 22.50 1.61 -21.54
CA PRO A 11 23.21 1.48 -20.28
C PRO A 11 22.43 0.52 -19.38
N SER A 12 23.08 -0.56 -18.97
CA SER A 12 22.58 -1.46 -17.94
C SER A 12 22.31 -0.63 -16.67
N ARG A 13 21.09 -0.72 -16.13
CA ARG A 13 20.77 -0.20 -14.80
C ARG A 13 21.86 -0.69 -13.83
N PRO A 14 22.48 0.19 -13.02
CA PRO A 14 23.41 -0.26 -11.98
C PRO A 14 22.70 -1.32 -11.15
N GLN A 15 23.33 -2.47 -10.94
CA GLN A 15 22.79 -3.49 -10.03
C GLN A 15 22.56 -2.82 -8.68
N ALA A 16 21.32 -2.86 -8.18
CA ALA A 16 21.01 -2.35 -6.86
C ALA A 16 21.96 -3.00 -5.85
N ASN A 17 22.52 -2.23 -4.93
CA ASN A 17 23.32 -2.77 -3.83
C ASN A 17 22.57 -2.59 -2.50
N GLU A 18 22.93 -3.38 -1.49
CA GLU A 18 22.26 -3.36 -0.19
C GLU A 18 22.24 -1.97 0.46
N ALA A 19 23.27 -1.13 0.26
CA ALA A 19 23.34 0.19 0.86
C ALA A 19 22.40 1.20 0.18
N GLU A 20 22.22 1.09 -1.13
CA GLU A 20 21.25 1.89 -1.89
C GLU A 20 19.82 1.56 -1.45
N VAL A 21 19.49 0.26 -1.34
CA VAL A 21 18.21 -0.20 -0.80
C VAL A 21 17.98 0.31 0.63
N GLU A 22 18.99 0.24 1.50
CA GLU A 22 18.90 0.76 2.87
C GLU A 22 18.58 2.27 2.89
N GLN A 23 19.24 3.03 2.02
CA GLN A 23 19.04 4.47 1.89
C GLN A 23 17.65 4.81 1.35
N GLU A 24 17.14 4.04 0.39
CA GLU A 24 15.78 4.21 -0.12
C GLU A 24 14.71 3.93 0.96
N LEU A 25 14.90 2.89 1.77
CA LEU A 25 14.02 2.59 2.91
C LEU A 25 14.05 3.70 3.96
N LEU A 26 15.23 4.23 4.30
CA LEU A 26 15.38 5.37 5.23
C LEU A 26 14.71 6.64 4.69
N SER A 27 14.89 6.94 3.40
CA SER A 27 14.25 8.07 2.73
C SER A 27 12.72 7.93 2.75
N LEU A 28 12.21 6.72 2.50
CA LEU A 28 10.79 6.43 2.51
C LEU A 28 10.19 6.60 3.92
N GLU A 29 10.85 6.06 4.94
CA GLU A 29 10.45 6.22 6.35
C GLU A 29 10.39 7.69 6.78
N ALA A 30 11.39 8.50 6.39
CA ALA A 30 11.39 9.93 6.63
C ALA A 30 10.26 10.66 5.89
N SER A 31 9.92 10.23 4.67
CA SER A 31 8.82 10.79 3.89
C SER A 31 7.47 10.53 4.55
N ILE A 32 7.25 9.31 5.06
CA ILE A 32 6.03 8.93 5.78
C ILE A 32 5.91 9.71 7.10
N SER A 33 7.02 9.92 7.80
CA SER A 33 7.05 10.66 9.06
C SER A 33 6.76 12.15 8.89
N SER A 34 7.11 12.74 7.74
CA SER A 34 6.99 14.17 7.47
C SER A 34 5.65 14.58 6.83
N SER A 35 4.94 13.64 6.19
CA SER A 35 3.68 13.92 5.50
C SER A 35 2.68 12.77 5.65
N THR A 36 1.47 13.10 6.10
CA THR A 36 0.37 12.14 6.32
C THR A 36 -0.80 12.45 5.39
N THR A 37 -0.56 12.40 4.08
CA THR A 37 -1.62 12.49 3.06
C THR A 37 -1.81 11.14 2.37
N ILE A 38 -3.01 10.89 1.83
CA ILE A 38 -3.29 9.63 1.13
C ILE A 38 -2.35 9.45 -0.07
N GLY A 39 -2.11 10.52 -0.84
CA GLY A 39 -1.15 10.51 -1.95
C GLY A 39 0.26 10.08 -1.53
N THR A 40 0.81 10.63 -0.44
CA THR A 40 2.12 10.21 0.09
C THR A 40 2.14 8.73 0.46
N MET A 41 1.04 8.19 0.99
CA MET A 41 0.95 6.76 1.32
C MET A 41 0.90 5.89 0.06
N CYS A 42 0.13 6.30 -0.98
CA CYS A 42 0.10 5.63 -2.28
C CYS A 42 1.49 5.57 -2.91
N ASP A 43 2.17 6.71 -2.97
CA ASP A 43 3.53 6.81 -3.51
C ASP A 43 4.50 5.97 -2.70
N GLY A 44 4.35 5.96 -1.37
CA GLY A 44 5.16 5.15 -0.49
C GLY A 44 4.99 3.65 -0.73
N LEU A 45 3.76 3.16 -0.89
CA LEU A 45 3.47 1.76 -1.22
C LEU A 45 4.05 1.37 -2.59
N ARG A 46 3.97 2.27 -3.58
CA ARG A 46 4.54 2.05 -4.91
C ARG A 46 6.07 1.97 -4.86
N ARG A 47 6.72 2.96 -4.23
CA ARG A 47 8.18 2.97 -4.02
C ARG A 47 8.65 1.72 -3.28
N LEU A 48 7.88 1.25 -2.30
CA LEU A 48 8.24 0.03 -1.57
C LEU A 48 8.20 -1.22 -2.46
N GLY A 49 7.23 -1.32 -3.37
CA GLY A 49 7.21 -2.36 -4.39
C GLY A 49 8.42 -2.30 -5.34
N ASP A 50 8.88 -1.09 -5.67
CA ASP A 50 10.09 -0.89 -6.48
C ASP A 50 11.38 -1.28 -5.73
N ILE A 51 11.46 -0.95 -4.43
CA ILE A 51 12.55 -1.38 -3.55
C ILE A 51 12.63 -2.91 -3.50
N TYR A 52 11.48 -3.57 -3.36
CA TYR A 52 11.38 -5.03 -3.37
C TYR A 52 11.89 -5.64 -4.70
N ASN A 53 11.72 -4.96 -5.85
CA ASN A 53 12.36 -5.39 -7.11
C ASN A 53 13.88 -5.29 -7.05
N GLY A 54 14.42 -4.21 -6.50
CA GLY A 54 15.87 -4.05 -6.32
C GLY A 54 16.47 -5.14 -5.41
N VAL A 55 15.73 -5.51 -4.35
CA VAL A 55 16.12 -6.60 -3.45
C VAL A 55 16.15 -7.95 -4.17
N GLU A 56 15.18 -8.21 -5.05
CA GLU A 56 15.20 -9.42 -5.87
C GLU A 56 16.40 -9.50 -6.80
N GLU A 57 16.79 -8.40 -7.45
CA GLU A 57 17.98 -8.33 -8.30
C GLU A 57 19.25 -8.72 -7.51
N ILE A 58 19.33 -8.33 -6.23
CA ILE A 58 20.45 -8.70 -5.33
C ILE A 58 20.41 -10.19 -4.97
N ILE A 59 19.23 -10.72 -4.67
CA ILE A 59 19.03 -12.12 -4.26
C ILE A 59 19.30 -13.10 -5.41
N GLY A 60 19.05 -12.69 -6.66
CA GLY A 60 19.34 -13.48 -7.85
C GLY A 60 20.84 -13.72 -8.12
N LEU A 61 21.74 -13.07 -7.37
CA LEU A 61 23.18 -13.32 -7.46
C LEU A 61 23.54 -14.62 -6.72
N PRO A 62 24.34 -15.52 -7.33
CA PRO A 62 24.64 -16.83 -6.76
C PRO A 62 25.49 -16.69 -5.48
N SER A 63 24.85 -16.74 -4.32
CA SER A 63 25.50 -16.86 -3.01
C SER A 63 24.79 -17.88 -2.12
N ASN A 64 25.46 -18.99 -1.88
CA ASN A 64 24.92 -20.19 -1.23
C ASN A 64 24.54 -19.99 0.26
N GLN A 65 24.83 -18.82 0.85
CA GLN A 65 24.56 -18.52 2.26
C GLN A 65 23.31 -17.66 2.48
N VAL A 66 22.92 -16.84 1.49
CA VAL A 66 21.85 -15.83 1.64
C VAL A 66 20.48 -16.50 1.75
N GLY A 67 20.19 -17.51 0.91
CA GLY A 67 18.91 -18.22 0.92
C GLY A 67 18.58 -18.86 2.27
N LYS A 68 19.54 -19.61 2.87
CA LYS A 68 19.35 -20.25 4.18
C LYS A 68 19.12 -19.24 5.30
N MET A 69 19.76 -18.09 5.23
CA MET A 69 19.65 -17.04 6.24
C MET A 69 18.33 -16.27 6.16
N LEU A 70 17.70 -16.23 4.98
CA LEU A 70 16.40 -15.59 4.75
C LEU A 70 15.21 -16.49 5.05
N ASN A 71 15.41 -17.79 5.29
CA ASN A 71 14.30 -18.73 5.50
C ASN A 71 13.37 -18.32 6.67
N GLY A 72 13.91 -17.82 7.78
CA GLY A 72 13.09 -17.32 8.89
C GLY A 72 12.36 -16.00 8.58
N GLU A 73 12.94 -15.16 7.73
CA GLU A 73 12.33 -13.91 7.27
C GLU A 73 11.22 -14.16 6.24
N MET A 74 11.31 -15.26 5.48
CA MET A 74 10.24 -15.67 4.56
C MET A 74 8.93 -15.96 5.28
N ASP A 75 8.96 -16.53 6.48
CA ASP A 75 7.73 -16.74 7.26
C ASP A 75 7.12 -15.41 7.70
N SER A 76 7.94 -14.44 8.12
CA SER A 76 7.48 -13.08 8.45
C SER A 76 6.99 -12.29 7.23
N SER A 77 7.54 -12.54 6.04
CA SER A 77 7.06 -11.93 4.79
C SER A 77 5.63 -12.39 4.43
N LEU A 78 5.23 -13.59 4.86
CA LEU A 78 3.89 -14.11 4.63
C LEU A 78 2.85 -13.28 5.38
N GLU A 79 3.16 -12.83 6.60
CA GLU A 79 2.27 -11.97 7.38
C GLU A 79 1.95 -10.65 6.66
N VAL A 80 2.97 -10.04 6.01
CA VAL A 80 2.79 -8.80 5.24
C VAL A 80 2.02 -9.05 3.96
N LEU A 81 2.27 -10.18 3.31
CA LEU A 81 1.56 -10.58 2.09
C LEU A 81 0.07 -10.79 2.37
N ASP A 82 -0.28 -11.54 3.42
CA ASP A 82 -1.66 -11.76 3.85
C ASP A 82 -2.33 -10.43 4.21
N LEU A 83 -1.60 -9.56 4.93
CA LEU A 83 -2.09 -8.22 5.26
C LEU A 83 -2.36 -7.39 4.00
N CYS A 84 -1.47 -7.39 3.01
CA CYS A 84 -1.67 -6.68 1.75
C CYS A 84 -2.90 -7.21 1.00
N SER A 85 -3.12 -8.53 0.97
CA SER A 85 -4.30 -9.15 0.36
C SER A 85 -5.58 -8.67 1.05
N ILE A 86 -5.66 -8.78 2.37
CA ILE A 86 -6.82 -8.34 3.15
C ILE A 86 -7.06 -6.83 2.97
N MET A 87 -6.00 -6.04 2.94
CA MET A 87 -6.09 -4.60 2.76
C MET A 87 -6.59 -4.22 1.37
N GLN A 88 -6.16 -4.93 0.33
CA GLN A 88 -6.67 -4.73 -1.02
C GLN A 88 -8.18 -5.00 -1.08
N GLU A 89 -8.65 -6.10 -0.50
CA GLU A 89 -10.09 -6.42 -0.41
C GLU A 89 -10.87 -5.32 0.32
N ILE A 90 -10.31 -4.80 1.42
CA ILE A 90 -10.92 -3.71 2.18
C ILE A 90 -11.01 -2.44 1.33
N PHE A 91 -9.99 -2.10 0.55
CA PHE A 91 -10.03 -0.91 -0.31
C PHE A 91 -11.06 -1.06 -1.44
N VAL A 92 -11.18 -2.26 -2.03
CA VAL A 92 -12.25 -2.58 -3.00
C VAL A 92 -13.63 -2.36 -2.37
N GLU A 93 -13.85 -2.88 -1.16
CA GLU A 93 -15.13 -2.75 -0.47
C GLU A 93 -15.41 -1.29 -0.05
N MET A 94 -14.40 -0.56 0.44
CA MET A 94 -14.53 0.87 0.74
C MET A 94 -14.93 1.69 -0.49
N LYS A 95 -14.28 1.43 -1.62
CA LYS A 95 -14.57 2.10 -2.90
C LYS A 95 -15.99 1.83 -3.36
N ALA A 96 -16.45 0.57 -3.30
CA ALA A 96 -17.82 0.22 -3.63
C ALA A 96 -18.84 0.97 -2.75
N ILE A 97 -18.59 1.08 -1.44
CA ILE A 97 -19.46 1.85 -0.54
C ILE A 97 -19.49 3.34 -0.90
N ILE A 98 -18.37 3.94 -1.31
CA ILE A 98 -18.34 5.33 -1.79
C ILE A 98 -19.18 5.50 -3.06
N GLN A 99 -19.07 4.59 -4.02
CA GLN A 99 -19.86 4.61 -5.25
C GLN A 99 -21.37 4.49 -4.95
N GLU A 100 -21.75 3.60 -4.03
CA GLU A 100 -23.13 3.45 -3.56
C GLU A 100 -23.61 4.70 -2.82
N LEU A 101 -22.76 5.34 -2.01
CA LEU A 101 -23.05 6.59 -1.31
C LEU A 101 -23.32 7.73 -2.30
N GLN A 102 -22.47 7.90 -3.32
CA GLN A 102 -22.70 8.87 -4.40
C GLN A 102 -24.00 8.59 -5.15
N ALA A 103 -24.30 7.31 -5.45
CA ALA A 103 -25.55 6.94 -6.11
C ALA A 103 -26.79 7.25 -5.25
N ALA A 104 -26.72 7.01 -3.94
CA ALA A 104 -27.79 7.33 -3.00
C ALA A 104 -28.02 8.85 -2.89
N LEU A 105 -26.94 9.64 -2.84
CA LEU A 105 -27.01 11.11 -2.84
C LEU A 105 -27.68 11.66 -4.11
N ARG A 106 -27.30 11.15 -5.30
CA ARG A 106 -27.92 11.56 -6.58
C ARG A 106 -29.43 11.24 -6.63
N LYS A 107 -29.85 10.15 -6.00
CA LYS A 107 -31.26 9.74 -5.89
C LYS A 107 -32.03 10.47 -4.79
N GLY A 108 -31.34 11.13 -3.86
CA GLY A 108 -31.94 11.71 -2.66
C GLY A 108 -32.49 10.67 -1.69
N ASP A 109 -31.87 9.49 -1.63
CA ASP A 109 -32.25 8.40 -0.73
C ASP A 109 -31.50 8.50 0.59
N ASP A 110 -32.05 9.29 1.52
CA ASP A 110 -31.43 9.56 2.83
C ASP A 110 -31.21 8.28 3.65
N ALA A 111 -32.07 7.28 3.53
CA ALA A 111 -31.94 6.01 4.24
C ALA A 111 -30.73 5.22 3.72
N ALA A 112 -30.56 5.14 2.41
CA ALA A 112 -29.39 4.50 1.79
C ALA A 112 -28.09 5.27 2.10
N VAL A 113 -28.13 6.61 2.09
CA VAL A 113 -26.98 7.45 2.51
C VAL A 113 -26.53 7.10 3.92
N GLN A 114 -27.45 7.05 4.89
CA GLN A 114 -27.12 6.70 6.28
C GLN A 114 -26.60 5.27 6.41
N ALA A 115 -27.19 4.31 5.68
CA ALA A 115 -26.72 2.92 5.68
C ALA A 115 -25.28 2.81 5.16
N ASN A 116 -24.94 3.50 4.07
CA ASN A 116 -23.60 3.48 3.48
C ASN A 116 -22.54 4.12 4.39
N ILE A 117 -22.87 5.25 5.05
CA ILE A 117 -21.99 5.87 6.05
C ILE A 117 -21.68 4.91 7.21
N LEU A 118 -22.69 4.19 7.70
CA LEU A 118 -22.53 3.20 8.77
C LEU A 118 -21.69 1.99 8.31
N SER A 119 -21.93 1.48 7.11
CA SER A 119 -21.16 0.40 6.49
C SER A 119 -19.69 0.79 6.35
N TYR A 120 -19.39 1.97 5.78
CA TYR A 120 -18.02 2.46 5.66
C TYR A 120 -17.34 2.60 7.03
N THR A 121 -18.04 3.20 8.00
CA THR A 121 -17.52 3.37 9.36
C THR A 121 -17.19 2.03 10.01
N ARG A 122 -18.04 1.01 9.82
CA ARG A 122 -17.82 -0.34 10.33
C ARG A 122 -16.62 -0.99 9.66
N LEU A 123 -16.49 -0.86 8.34
CA LEU A 123 -15.39 -1.40 7.57
C LEU A 123 -14.05 -0.74 7.95
N ALA A 124 -14.01 0.58 8.04
CA ALA A 124 -12.83 1.33 8.52
C ALA A 124 -12.41 0.89 9.92
N LYS A 125 -13.37 0.65 10.83
CA LYS A 125 -13.09 0.09 12.16
C LYS A 125 -12.56 -1.34 12.10
N LYS A 126 -13.04 -2.17 11.17
CA LYS A 126 -12.52 -3.54 10.93
C LYS A 126 -11.08 -3.48 10.44
N ALA A 127 -10.80 -2.62 9.47
CA ALA A 127 -9.46 -2.40 8.93
C ALA A 127 -8.46 -1.95 10.03
N LYS A 128 -8.84 -0.96 10.85
CA LYS A 128 -8.02 -0.49 11.99
C LYS A 128 -7.67 -1.60 12.99
N LYS A 129 -8.53 -2.62 13.14
CA LYS A 129 -8.27 -3.73 14.08
C LYS A 129 -7.18 -4.69 13.60
N LEU A 130 -6.87 -4.72 12.30
CA LEU A 130 -5.81 -5.58 11.76
C LEU A 130 -4.45 -5.21 12.34
N PHE A 131 -4.21 -3.92 12.59
CA PHE A 131 -2.92 -3.40 13.05
C PHE A 131 -2.73 -3.45 14.57
N LYS A 132 -3.78 -3.73 15.36
CA LYS A 132 -3.68 -3.81 16.83
C LYS A 132 -2.92 -5.03 17.36
N LYS A 133 -2.61 -6.00 16.50
CA LYS A 133 -2.01 -7.30 16.89
C LYS A 133 -0.58 -7.51 16.37
N THR A 134 -0.05 -6.62 15.53
CA THR A 134 1.13 -6.91 14.71
C THR A 134 2.48 -6.46 15.29
N THR A 135 2.53 -5.95 16.53
CA THR A 135 3.80 -5.50 17.13
C THR A 135 4.53 -6.63 17.86
N LYS A 136 5.09 -7.60 17.11
CA LYS A 136 6.21 -8.41 17.63
C LYS A 136 7.50 -7.85 17.04
N LYS A 137 8.21 -7.05 17.83
CA LYS A 137 9.56 -6.59 17.49
C LYS A 137 10.50 -7.78 17.61
N ALA A 138 10.76 -8.45 16.50
CA ALA A 138 11.83 -9.43 16.42
C ALA A 138 13.15 -8.66 16.24
N THR A 139 13.89 -8.46 17.33
CA THR A 139 15.29 -8.05 17.25
C THR A 139 16.10 -9.23 16.75
N SER A 140 16.09 -9.46 15.44
CA SER A 140 16.90 -10.50 14.82
C SER A 140 18.31 -9.96 14.60
N ALA A 141 19.29 -10.54 15.28
CA ALA A 141 20.69 -10.45 14.89
C ALA A 141 20.88 -11.24 13.58
N GLY A 142 20.41 -10.68 12.47
CA GLY A 142 20.43 -11.25 11.13
C GLY A 142 21.44 -10.56 10.21
N CYS A 143 21.65 -11.08 9.01
CA CYS A 143 22.47 -10.40 8.00
C CYS A 143 21.79 -9.12 7.54
N ARG A 144 22.55 -8.27 6.85
CA ARG A 144 22.04 -7.00 6.30
C ARG A 144 20.76 -7.20 5.51
N MET A 145 20.67 -8.24 4.68
CA MET A 145 19.45 -8.56 3.92
C MET A 145 18.22 -8.82 4.83
N VAL A 146 18.38 -9.59 5.92
CA VAL A 146 17.29 -9.82 6.90
C VAL A 146 16.85 -8.49 7.53
N MET A 147 17.78 -7.60 7.84
CA MET A 147 17.45 -6.26 8.37
C MET A 147 16.69 -5.42 7.36
N LEU A 148 17.07 -5.45 6.08
CA LEU A 148 16.38 -4.73 5.00
C LEU A 148 14.94 -5.23 4.83
N PHE A 149 14.74 -6.55 4.81
CA PHE A 149 13.40 -7.14 4.74
C PHE A 149 12.53 -6.80 5.96
N THR A 150 13.11 -6.91 7.16
CA THR A 150 12.41 -6.53 8.39
C THR A 150 12.00 -5.05 8.35
N LYS A 151 12.89 -4.16 7.93
CA LYS A 151 12.58 -2.73 7.80
C LYS A 151 11.52 -2.45 6.73
N ALA A 152 11.61 -3.09 5.57
CA ALA A 152 10.62 -2.98 4.50
C ALA A 152 9.23 -3.48 4.96
N ARG A 153 9.19 -4.54 5.77
CA ARG A 153 7.96 -5.03 6.42
C ARG A 153 7.38 -3.99 7.38
N GLU A 154 8.20 -3.41 8.26
CA GLU A 154 7.75 -2.39 9.22
C GLU A 154 7.18 -1.16 8.49
N ILE A 155 7.85 -0.71 7.43
CA ILE A 155 7.38 0.39 6.57
C ILE A 155 6.07 0.00 5.85
N SER A 156 5.95 -1.22 5.34
CA SER A 156 4.71 -1.72 4.71
C SER A 156 3.53 -1.63 5.66
N ILE A 157 3.70 -2.13 6.89
CA ILE A 157 2.65 -2.12 7.93
C ILE A 157 2.28 -0.67 8.28
N SER A 158 3.28 0.20 8.47
CA SER A 158 3.07 1.62 8.80
C SER A 158 2.30 2.38 7.71
N LEU A 159 2.63 2.15 6.44
CA LEU A 159 1.94 2.74 5.29
C LEU A 159 0.47 2.32 5.23
N LEU A 160 0.20 1.01 5.36
CA LEU A 160 -1.17 0.48 5.32
C LEU A 160 -1.99 0.98 6.53
N GLU A 161 -1.40 0.99 7.73
CA GLU A 161 -2.05 1.49 8.94
C GLU A 161 -2.40 2.98 8.81
N THR A 162 -1.45 3.79 8.36
CA THR A 162 -1.64 5.23 8.18
C THR A 162 -2.70 5.51 7.10
N SER A 163 -2.69 4.76 6.01
CA SER A 163 -3.72 4.87 4.94
C SER A 163 -5.12 4.64 5.50
N VAL A 164 -5.32 3.56 6.27
CA VAL A 164 -6.61 3.28 6.92
C VAL A 164 -7.00 4.35 7.94
N HIS A 165 -6.01 4.88 8.67
CA HIS A 165 -6.24 5.94 9.63
C HIS A 165 -6.74 7.23 8.94
N LEU A 166 -6.15 7.59 7.80
CA LEU A 166 -6.55 8.74 6.97
C LEU A 166 -7.95 8.52 6.37
N LEU A 167 -8.17 7.40 5.67
CA LEU A 167 -9.47 7.07 5.06
C LEU A 167 -10.62 7.02 6.07
N SER A 168 -10.34 6.62 7.31
CA SER A 168 -11.34 6.62 8.37
C SER A 168 -11.72 8.01 8.85
N LYS A 169 -10.89 9.03 8.66
CA LYS A 169 -11.18 10.43 9.03
C LYS A 169 -12.03 11.15 7.98
N GLU A 170 -11.89 10.76 6.72
CA GLU A 170 -12.61 11.38 5.59
C GLU A 170 -14.14 11.30 5.71
N ILE A 171 -14.68 10.29 6.40
CA ILE A 171 -16.13 10.17 6.65
C ILE A 171 -16.53 10.59 8.08
N ASP A 172 -15.58 10.81 8.99
CA ASP A 172 -15.88 11.24 10.37
C ASP A 172 -16.08 12.77 10.49
N MET A 173 -15.78 13.55 9.45
CA MET A 173 -15.94 15.01 9.41
C MET A 173 -16.84 15.48 8.25
N PRO A 174 -17.96 16.19 8.51
CA PRO A 174 -18.81 16.17 9.70
C PRO A 174 -20.23 15.68 9.41
N LYS A 175 -20.77 14.90 10.36
CA LYS A 175 -22.19 14.63 10.62
C LYS A 175 -23.07 15.90 10.79
N GLN A 176 -22.51 17.11 10.58
CA GLN A 176 -23.18 18.41 10.64
C GLN A 176 -23.25 19.13 9.28
N SER A 177 -22.44 18.78 8.27
CA SER A 177 -22.57 19.39 6.92
C SER A 177 -23.64 18.71 6.08
N LEU A 178 -23.84 17.40 6.25
CA LEU A 178 -24.88 16.63 5.58
C LEU A 178 -26.30 16.96 6.06
N VAL A 179 -26.45 17.63 7.21
CA VAL A 179 -27.76 17.97 7.81
C VAL A 179 -28.07 19.47 7.73
N SER A 180 -27.15 20.30 7.24
CA SER A 180 -27.39 21.75 7.09
C SER A 180 -27.36 22.18 5.63
N LYS A 181 -28.45 21.91 4.88
CA LYS A 181 -28.80 22.67 3.66
C LYS A 181 -30.23 22.43 3.18
N VAL A 182 -31.19 22.87 4.00
CA VAL A 182 -32.57 23.17 3.57
C VAL A 182 -32.63 24.44 2.68
N PHE A 183 -31.51 25.14 2.47
CA PHE A 183 -31.44 26.29 1.57
C PHE A 183 -30.23 26.15 0.62
N HIS A 184 -30.50 26.11 -0.70
CA HIS A 184 -29.57 25.93 -1.85
C HIS A 184 -29.33 24.48 -2.36
N LYS A 185 -30.42 23.78 -2.68
CA LYS A 185 -30.51 22.37 -3.12
C LYS A 185 -29.82 21.97 -4.46
N LYS A 186 -29.08 22.86 -5.14
CA LYS A 186 -28.40 22.54 -6.43
C LYS A 186 -26.89 22.76 -6.46
N LYS A 187 -26.35 23.67 -5.64
CA LYS A 187 -24.91 24.01 -5.67
C LYS A 187 -24.08 23.24 -4.63
N ALA A 188 -24.71 22.75 -3.57
CA ALA A 188 -24.02 22.04 -2.50
C ALA A 188 -23.81 20.54 -2.77
N VAL A 189 -24.75 19.92 -3.50
CA VAL A 189 -24.63 18.51 -3.92
C VAL A 189 -23.41 18.30 -4.81
N VAL A 190 -23.11 19.27 -5.69
CA VAL A 190 -21.92 19.23 -6.57
C VAL A 190 -20.62 19.20 -5.76
N CYS A 191 -20.50 20.02 -4.70
CA CYS A 191 -19.29 20.02 -3.86
C CYS A 191 -19.13 18.74 -3.01
N GLU A 192 -20.21 18.08 -2.60
CA GLU A 192 -20.11 16.81 -1.87
C GLU A 192 -19.77 15.64 -2.79
N GLU A 193 -20.28 15.67 -4.03
CA GLU A 193 -20.00 14.66 -5.04
C GLU A 193 -18.55 14.72 -5.52
N ASP A 194 -17.98 15.93 -5.72
CA ASP A 194 -16.58 16.13 -6.08
C ASP A 194 -15.62 15.57 -5.00
N LEU A 195 -15.92 15.81 -3.72
CA LEU A 195 -15.14 15.28 -2.60
C LEU A 195 -15.22 13.75 -2.51
N LEU A 196 -16.40 13.18 -2.71
CA LEU A 196 -16.57 11.72 -2.75
C LEU A 196 -15.85 11.11 -3.95
N GLN A 197 -15.80 11.81 -5.09
CA GLN A 197 -15.06 11.37 -6.26
C GLN A 197 -13.54 11.38 -6.00
N GLU A 198 -13.01 12.42 -5.36
CA GLU A 198 -11.61 12.49 -4.95
C GLU A 198 -11.25 11.37 -3.97
N LEU A 199 -12.13 11.11 -3.00
CA LEU A 199 -11.98 10.01 -2.05
C LEU A 199 -12.01 8.65 -2.75
N GLU A 200 -12.94 8.43 -3.70
CA GLU A 200 -13.01 7.21 -4.51
C GLU A 200 -11.71 6.98 -5.29
N CYS A 201 -11.20 8.02 -5.96
CA CYS A 201 -9.93 7.98 -6.68
C CYS A 201 -8.78 7.62 -5.75
N SER A 202 -8.70 8.28 -4.59
CA SER A 202 -7.67 8.04 -3.57
C SER A 202 -7.70 6.61 -3.04
N ILE A 203 -8.89 6.06 -2.79
CA ILE A 203 -9.05 4.65 -2.38
C ILE A 203 -8.62 3.72 -3.52
N GLY A 204 -8.96 4.04 -4.77
CA GLY A 204 -8.53 3.28 -5.94
C GLY A 204 -7.01 3.28 -6.13
N ASP A 205 -6.33 4.39 -5.86
CA ASP A 205 -4.87 4.47 -5.90
C ASP A 205 -4.24 3.62 -4.80
N LEU A 206 -4.80 3.64 -3.59
CA LEU A 206 -4.37 2.76 -2.49
C LEU A 206 -4.59 1.27 -2.80
N GLU A 207 -5.74 0.92 -3.38
CA GLU A 207 -6.06 -0.43 -3.86
C GLU A 207 -5.00 -0.92 -4.85
N ASN A 208 -4.68 -0.09 -5.84
CA ASN A 208 -3.69 -0.39 -6.87
C ASN A 208 -2.27 -0.51 -6.30
N ALA A 209 -1.90 0.39 -5.39
CA ALA A 209 -0.58 0.40 -4.76
C ALA A 209 -0.38 -0.81 -3.83
N ALA A 210 -1.38 -1.15 -3.02
CA ALA A 210 -1.37 -2.36 -2.19
C ALA A 210 -1.31 -3.63 -3.05
N GLY A 211 -2.08 -3.69 -4.14
CA GLY A 211 -2.03 -4.80 -5.09
C GLY A 211 -0.68 -4.92 -5.82
N HIS A 212 -0.03 -3.79 -6.12
CA HIS A 212 1.32 -3.78 -6.67
C HIS A 212 2.31 -4.39 -5.67
N LEU A 213 2.31 -3.91 -4.42
CA LEU A 213 3.16 -4.43 -3.35
C LEU A 213 2.94 -5.94 -3.12
N PHE A 214 1.68 -6.39 -3.05
CA PHE A 214 1.32 -7.80 -2.93
C PHE A 214 1.97 -8.66 -4.03
N ARG A 215 1.85 -8.26 -5.29
CA ARG A 215 2.46 -9.00 -6.42
C ARG A 215 3.98 -9.07 -6.30
N LYS A 216 4.64 -8.01 -5.82
CA LYS A 216 6.09 -8.00 -5.63
C LYS A 216 6.54 -8.90 -4.49
N LEU A 217 5.80 -8.93 -3.38
CA LEU A 217 6.05 -9.85 -2.28
C LEU A 217 5.90 -11.33 -2.70
N VAL A 218 4.86 -11.64 -3.48
CA VAL A 218 4.69 -12.98 -4.07
C VAL A 218 5.91 -13.36 -4.93
N HIS A 219 6.35 -12.43 -5.79
CA HIS A 219 7.45 -12.66 -6.71
C HIS A 219 8.76 -12.96 -5.96
N ILE A 220 9.13 -12.13 -4.98
CA ILE A 220 10.33 -12.36 -4.15
C ILE A 220 10.25 -13.71 -3.43
N ARG A 221 9.09 -14.05 -2.87
CA ARG A 221 8.93 -15.33 -2.17
C ARG A 221 9.18 -16.51 -3.11
N VAL A 222 8.64 -16.45 -4.33
CA VAL A 222 8.88 -17.48 -5.36
C VAL A 222 10.36 -17.55 -5.71
N SER A 223 11.02 -16.42 -5.95
CA SER A 223 12.45 -16.36 -6.25
C SER A 223 13.31 -16.95 -5.13
N LEU A 224 12.99 -16.65 -3.86
CA LEU A 224 13.67 -17.23 -2.70
C LEU A 224 13.44 -18.74 -2.57
N LEU A 225 12.21 -19.23 -2.77
CA LEU A 225 11.89 -20.66 -2.75
C LEU A 225 12.65 -21.42 -3.85
N ASN A 226 12.78 -20.83 -5.04
CA ASN A 226 13.55 -21.41 -6.14
C ASN A 226 15.03 -21.53 -5.80
N ILE A 227 15.61 -20.51 -5.14
CA ILE A 227 17.02 -20.55 -4.69
C ILE A 227 17.23 -21.60 -3.60
N LEU A 228 16.28 -21.75 -2.68
CA LEU A 228 16.36 -22.73 -1.58
C LEU A 228 16.20 -24.18 -2.05
N SER A 229 15.58 -24.39 -3.21
CA SER A 229 15.33 -25.72 -3.79
C SER A 229 16.33 -26.14 -4.87
N SER A 230 17.21 -25.21 -5.31
CA SER A 230 18.31 -25.47 -6.26
C SER A 230 19.58 -25.97 -5.57
#